data_AF-A0A7Z8Y253-F1
#
_entry.id   AF-A0A7Z8Y253-F1
#
_cell.length_a   1.000
_cell.length_b   1.000
_cell.length_c   1.000
_cell.angle_alpha   90.00
_cell.angle_beta   90.00
_cell.angle_gamma   90.00
#
_symmetry.space_group_name_H-M   'P 1'
#
loop_
_entity.id
_entity.type
_entity.pdbx_description
1 polymer ?
#
loop_
_entity_poly.entity_id
_entity_poly.type
_entity_poly.pdbx_seq_one_letter_code
_entity_poly.pdbx_strand_id
1 'polypeptide(L)'
;MVPQFQRPEIEEVVGRYVAGTVKSAEADRVFVDVMVAMEFYQFADSVLNAPHIPILAPSAWKRRPITDWIFGRFMSAVAGYLGYLLFWFASKAFFPERWLWIVGFILTGLFFLEATWSLIMLPSEWIKVRAHQKKVTLYLDQMNGLYRSLASDGPISARHISELVAKSTDVGVIWPATLHVLLEDIMARGGRF
;
A
#
# COMPACT_ATOMS: atom_id res chain seq x y z
N MET A 1 -18.96 2.43 -3.41
CA MET A 1 -18.50 3.25 -2.27
C MET A 1 -17.95 2.29 -1.24
N VAL A 2 -16.66 2.42 -0.87
CA VAL A 2 -16.11 1.68 0.27
C VAL A 2 -16.61 2.37 1.54
N PRO A 3 -17.08 1.63 2.57
CA PRO A 3 -17.48 2.24 3.82
C PRO A 3 -16.28 2.98 4.43
N GLN A 4 -16.40 4.30 4.65
CA GLN A 4 -15.41 5.03 5.44
C GLN A 4 -15.69 4.77 6.91
N PHE A 5 -14.95 3.83 7.49
CA PHE A 5 -14.99 3.58 8.92
C PHE A 5 -14.26 4.70 9.66
N GLN A 6 -14.95 5.36 10.59
CA GLN A 6 -14.31 6.23 11.57
C GLN A 6 -13.65 5.38 12.64
N ARG A 7 -12.43 4.90 12.34
CA ARG A 7 -11.61 4.07 13.23
C ARG A 7 -11.63 4.51 14.70
N PRO A 8 -11.38 5.78 15.05
CA PRO A 8 -11.35 6.20 16.45
C PRO A 8 -12.72 6.06 17.15
N GLU A 9 -13.83 6.28 16.45
CA GLU A 9 -15.18 6.13 17.03
C GLU A 9 -15.48 4.65 17.33
N ILE A 10 -15.11 3.74 16.42
CA ILE A 10 -15.31 2.30 16.59
C ILE A 10 -14.41 1.76 17.71
N GLU A 11 -13.13 2.13 17.73
CA GLU A 11 -12.20 1.74 18.78
C GLU A 11 -12.64 2.26 20.16
N GLU A 12 -13.21 3.47 20.23
CA GLU A 12 -13.76 4.03 21.45
C GLU A 12 -15.00 3.25 21.93
N VAL A 13 -15.94 2.93 21.04
CA VAL A 13 -17.14 2.15 21.38
C VAL A 13 -16.75 0.75 21.87
N VAL A 14 -15.81 0.08 21.19
CA VAL A 14 -15.28 -1.22 21.63
C VAL A 14 -14.57 -1.08 22.98
N GLY A 15 -13.77 -0.03 23.17
CA GLY A 15 -13.09 0.23 24.44
C GLY A 15 -14.06 0.42 25.61
N ARG A 16 -15.14 1.20 25.40
CA ARG A 16 -16.21 1.38 26.38
C ARG A 16 -16.96 0.07 26.65
N TYR A 17 -17.21 -0.73 25.62
CA TYR A 17 -17.81 -2.05 25.76
C TYR A 17 -16.91 -3.00 26.56
N VAL A 18 -15.60 -3.01 26.30
CA VAL A 18 -14.62 -3.80 27.07
C VAL A 18 -14.60 -3.36 28.54
N ALA A 19 -14.65 -2.05 28.83
CA ALA A 19 -14.66 -1.53 30.19
C ALA A 19 -16.00 -1.73 30.94
N GLY A 20 -17.09 -1.96 30.21
CA GLY A 20 -18.43 -2.14 30.76
C GLY A 20 -18.62 -3.47 31.51
N THR A 21 -19.67 -3.56 32.31
CA THR A 21 -20.02 -4.78 33.07
C THR A 21 -20.97 -5.71 32.33
N VAL A 22 -21.73 -5.20 31.36
CA VAL A 22 -22.71 -5.96 30.57
C VAL A 22 -22.04 -6.46 29.31
N LYS A 23 -22.05 -7.78 29.11
CA LYS A 23 -21.41 -8.45 27.98
C LYS A 23 -22.36 -9.46 27.35
N SER A 24 -22.26 -9.62 26.04
CA SER A 24 -23.06 -10.60 25.28
C SER A 24 -22.23 -11.19 24.15
N ALA A 25 -22.38 -12.49 23.90
CA ALA A 25 -21.67 -13.19 22.83
C ALA A 25 -21.98 -12.58 21.44
N GLU A 26 -23.23 -12.13 21.23
CA GLU A 26 -23.66 -11.48 20.00
C GLU A 26 -22.91 -10.16 19.77
N ALA A 27 -22.76 -9.34 20.81
CA ALA A 27 -21.98 -8.10 20.72
C ALA A 27 -20.48 -8.38 20.54
N ASP A 28 -19.93 -9.37 21.24
CA ASP A 28 -18.53 -9.81 21.09
C ASP A 28 -18.24 -10.16 19.62
N ARG A 29 -19.14 -10.94 19.00
CA ARG A 29 -19.07 -11.33 17.59
C ARG A 29 -19.11 -10.13 16.65
N VAL A 30 -20.08 -9.24 16.84
CA VAL A 30 -20.23 -8.04 16.00
C VAL A 30 -18.99 -7.14 16.10
N PHE A 31 -18.45 -6.93 17.31
CA PHE A 31 -17.28 -6.08 17.49
C PHE A 31 -16.02 -6.69 16.88
N VAL A 32 -15.81 -8.00 17.02
CA VAL A 32 -14.69 -8.70 16.36
C VAL A 32 -14.83 -8.60 14.83
N ASP A 33 -16.02 -8.88 14.29
CA ASP A 33 -16.29 -8.81 12.86
C ASP A 33 -16.08 -7.40 12.30
N VAL A 34 -16.65 -6.38 12.95
CA VAL A 34 -16.49 -4.98 12.52
C VAL A 34 -15.03 -4.54 12.56
N MET A 35 -14.26 -4.88 13.60
CA MET A 35 -12.84 -4.50 13.68
C MET A 35 -12.00 -5.18 12.60
N VAL A 36 -12.23 -6.46 12.35
CA VAL A 36 -11.51 -7.21 11.29
C VAL A 36 -11.92 -6.71 9.90
N ALA A 37 -13.22 -6.53 9.66
CA ALA A 37 -13.74 -6.00 8.42
C ALA A 37 -13.20 -4.59 8.16
N MET A 38 -13.22 -3.72 9.16
CA MET A 38 -12.69 -2.35 9.06
C MET A 38 -11.23 -2.35 8.59
N GLU A 39 -10.34 -3.07 9.28
CA GLU A 39 -8.92 -3.09 8.94
C GLU A 39 -8.70 -3.74 7.55
N PHE A 40 -9.42 -4.83 7.25
CA PHE A 40 -9.35 -5.47 5.93
C PHE A 40 -9.80 -4.54 4.80
N TYR A 41 -10.95 -3.87 4.94
CA TYR A 41 -11.45 -2.97 3.91
C TYR A 41 -10.58 -1.72 3.76
N GLN A 42 -10.10 -1.14 4.86
CA GLN A 42 -9.16 0.00 4.81
C GLN A 42 -7.86 -0.39 4.14
N PHE A 43 -7.27 -1.53 4.50
CA PHE A 43 -6.05 -2.02 3.86
C PHE A 43 -6.27 -2.33 2.38
N ALA A 44 -7.33 -3.06 2.04
CA ALA A 44 -7.67 -3.38 0.66
C ALA A 44 -7.93 -2.12 -0.19
N ASP A 45 -8.65 -1.14 0.34
CA ASP A 45 -8.86 0.15 -0.31
C ASP A 45 -7.54 0.90 -0.53
N SER A 46 -6.70 0.99 0.50
CA SER A 46 -5.39 1.65 0.41
C SER A 46 -4.48 1.02 -0.64
N VAL A 47 -4.56 -0.28 -0.84
CA VAL A 47 -3.73 -1.05 -1.78
C VAL A 47 -4.31 -1.02 -3.19
N LEU A 48 -5.62 -1.26 -3.32
CA LEU A 48 -6.31 -1.40 -4.62
C LEU A 48 -6.67 -0.05 -5.23
N ASN A 49 -7.03 0.94 -4.42
CA ASN A 49 -7.44 2.26 -4.87
C ASN A 49 -6.33 3.31 -4.77
N ALA A 50 -5.13 2.95 -4.30
CA ALA A 50 -3.97 3.84 -4.38
C ALA A 50 -3.80 4.41 -5.80
N PRO A 51 -3.68 5.75 -5.94
CA PRO A 51 -3.34 6.36 -7.21
C PRO A 51 -1.95 5.87 -7.63
N HIS A 52 -1.80 5.53 -8.90
CA HIS A 52 -0.51 5.14 -9.45
C HIS A 52 -0.01 6.23 -10.39
N ILE A 53 0.95 7.00 -9.91
CA ILE A 53 1.72 7.92 -10.72
C ILE A 53 3.18 7.51 -10.55
N PRO A 54 3.87 7.02 -11.61
CA PRO A 54 5.21 6.43 -11.50
C PRO A 54 6.25 7.28 -10.76
N ILE A 55 6.08 8.60 -10.76
CA ILE A 55 7.02 9.57 -10.18
C ILE A 55 6.48 10.21 -8.87
N LEU A 56 5.16 10.35 -8.72
CA LEU A 56 4.55 11.15 -7.63
C LEU A 56 3.84 10.31 -6.57
N ALA A 57 3.29 9.15 -6.95
CA ALA A 57 2.50 8.28 -6.08
C ALA A 57 2.67 6.82 -6.53
N PRO A 58 3.80 6.17 -6.21
CA PRO A 58 4.03 4.80 -6.65
C PRO A 58 3.18 3.83 -5.82
N SER A 59 1.99 3.47 -6.31
CA SER A 59 1.24 2.35 -5.72
C SER A 59 2.02 1.04 -5.90
N ALA A 60 2.29 0.31 -4.82
CA ALA A 60 3.01 -0.97 -4.88
C ALA A 60 2.25 -2.03 -5.72
N TRP A 61 0.92 -2.00 -5.72
CA TRP A 61 0.07 -2.97 -6.42
C TRP A 61 0.00 -2.74 -7.93
N LYS A 62 -0.27 -1.50 -8.39
CA LYS A 62 -0.45 -1.19 -9.83
C LYS A 62 0.85 -0.92 -10.58
N ARG A 63 2.00 -0.94 -9.90
CA ARG A 63 3.31 -0.66 -10.49
C ARG A 63 3.61 -1.63 -11.62
N ARG A 64 3.92 -1.10 -12.80
CA ARG A 64 4.24 -1.88 -14.00
C ARG A 64 5.61 -1.40 -14.50
N PRO A 65 6.70 -2.11 -14.16
CA PRO A 65 8.07 -1.62 -14.36
C PRO A 65 8.37 -1.13 -15.78
N ILE A 66 7.82 -1.83 -16.78
CA ILE A 66 8.01 -1.47 -18.20
C ILE A 66 7.26 -0.18 -18.55
N THR A 67 5.98 -0.05 -18.16
CA THR A 67 5.21 1.15 -18.49
C THR A 67 5.73 2.36 -17.73
N ASP A 68 6.17 2.17 -16.48
CA ASP A 68 6.78 3.22 -15.66
C ASP A 68 8.10 3.69 -16.26
N TRP A 69 8.91 2.76 -16.77
CA TRP A 69 10.14 3.07 -17.49
C TRP A 69 9.87 3.83 -18.78
N ILE A 70 8.90 3.39 -19.61
CA ILE A 70 8.50 4.09 -20.83
C ILE A 70 7.97 5.50 -20.51
N PHE A 71 7.14 5.63 -19.48
CA PHE A 71 6.58 6.92 -19.07
C PHE A 71 7.68 7.85 -18.53
N GLY A 72 8.56 7.34 -17.67
CA GLY A 72 9.72 8.08 -17.17
C GLY A 72 10.64 8.54 -18.31
N ARG A 73 10.81 7.71 -19.34
CA ARG A 73 11.54 8.06 -20.57
C ARG A 73 10.90 9.19 -21.34
N PHE A 74 9.59 9.11 -21.54
CA PHE A 74 8.83 10.16 -22.19
C PHE A 74 8.96 11.48 -21.42
N MET A 75 8.81 11.46 -20.09
CA MET A 75 8.95 12.65 -19.24
C MET A 75 10.38 13.20 -19.26
N SER A 76 11.40 12.35 -19.22
CA SER A 76 12.81 12.76 -19.34
C SER A 76 13.10 13.41 -20.69
N ALA A 77 12.56 12.86 -21.79
CA ALA A 77 12.68 13.45 -23.12
C ALA A 77 11.99 14.82 -23.21
N VAL A 78 10.79 14.97 -22.64
CA VAL A 78 10.07 16.25 -22.56
C VAL A 78 10.87 17.27 -21.74
N ALA A 79 11.39 16.88 -20.57
CA ALA A 79 12.19 17.75 -19.73
C ALA A 79 13.50 18.17 -20.42
N GLY A 80 14.18 17.23 -21.08
CA GLY A 80 15.38 17.51 -21.88
C GLY A 80 15.11 18.45 -23.04
N TYR A 81 13.97 18.28 -23.72
CA TYR A 81 13.54 19.17 -24.79
C TYR A 81 13.23 20.59 -24.30
N LEU A 82 12.51 20.71 -23.18
CA LEU A 82 12.26 22.01 -22.54
C LEU A 82 13.55 22.69 -22.09
N GLY A 83 14.49 21.93 -21.51
CA GLY A 83 15.81 22.43 -21.14
C GLY A 83 16.60 22.91 -22.36
N TYR A 84 16.58 22.17 -23.46
CA TYR A 84 17.18 22.59 -24.73
C TYR A 84 16.54 23.86 -25.28
N LEU A 85 15.21 23.98 -25.26
CA LEU A 85 14.51 25.19 -25.72
C LEU A 85 14.87 26.42 -24.89
N LEU A 86 14.94 26.29 -23.57
CA LEU A 86 15.37 27.37 -22.68
C LEU A 86 16.81 27.79 -22.99
N PHE A 87 17.70 26.83 -23.20
CA PHE A 87 19.08 27.10 -23.58
C PHE A 87 19.17 27.77 -24.96
N TRP A 88 18.39 27.32 -25.94
CA TRP A 88 18.32 27.90 -27.27
C TRP A 88 17.79 29.34 -27.27
N PHE A 89 16.80 29.62 -26.44
CA PHE A 89 16.30 30.98 -26.28
C PHE A 89 17.38 31.88 -25.64
N ALA A 90 18.06 31.40 -24.61
CA ALA A 90 19.15 32.14 -23.95
C ALA A 90 20.37 32.35 -24.86
N SER A 91 20.70 31.38 -25.72
CA SER A 91 21.87 31.48 -26.60
C SER A 91 21.75 32.62 -27.61
N LYS A 92 20.53 32.98 -28.04
CA LYS A 92 20.31 34.10 -28.97
C LYS A 92 20.81 35.45 -28.43
N ALA A 93 20.88 35.59 -27.10
CA ALA A 93 21.33 36.82 -26.44
C ALA A 93 22.78 36.76 -25.94
N PHE A 94 23.30 35.56 -25.61
CA PHE A 94 24.54 35.44 -24.83
C PHE A 94 25.61 34.52 -25.41
N PHE A 95 25.32 33.64 -26.39
CA PHE A 95 26.26 32.60 -26.80
C PHE A 95 26.40 32.42 -28.32
N PRO A 96 27.63 32.15 -28.84
CA PRO A 96 27.84 31.79 -30.23
C PRO A 96 27.15 30.48 -30.62
N GLU A 97 26.68 30.37 -31.87
CA GLU A 97 25.91 29.23 -32.40
C GLU A 97 26.60 27.87 -32.25
N ARG A 98 27.95 27.82 -32.25
CA ARG A 98 28.71 26.58 -32.05
C ARG A 98 28.46 25.93 -30.67
N TRP A 99 28.11 26.72 -29.65
CA TRP A 99 27.81 26.21 -28.31
C TRP A 99 26.50 25.42 -28.25
N LEU A 100 25.53 25.74 -29.13
CA LEU A 100 24.27 24.99 -29.22
C LEU A 100 24.48 23.53 -29.60
N TRP A 101 25.40 23.28 -30.54
CA TRP A 101 25.73 21.93 -30.97
C TRP A 101 26.46 21.14 -29.88
N ILE A 102 27.38 21.78 -29.16
CA ILE A 102 28.11 21.14 -28.05
C ILE A 102 27.15 20.75 -26.93
N VAL A 103 26.28 21.68 -26.51
CA VAL A 103 25.30 21.42 -25.44
C VAL A 103 24.27 20.38 -25.88
N GLY A 104 23.78 20.46 -27.13
CA GLY A 104 22.88 19.46 -27.68
C GLY A 104 23.50 18.05 -27.69
N PHE A 105 24.78 17.93 -28.07
CA PHE A 105 25.49 16.66 -28.06
C PHE A 105 25.68 16.10 -26.64
N ILE A 106 26.03 16.96 -25.67
CA ILE A 106 26.18 16.56 -24.26
C ILE A 106 24.84 16.09 -23.68
N LEU A 107 23.76 16.85 -23.90
CA LEU A 107 22.43 16.49 -23.40
C LEU A 107 21.93 15.19 -24.02
N THR A 108 22.14 15.00 -25.32
CA THR A 108 21.77 13.76 -26.03
C THR A 108 22.61 12.58 -25.52
N GLY A 109 23.92 12.76 -25.33
CA GLY A 109 24.81 11.75 -24.79
C GLY A 109 24.42 11.33 -23.37
N LEU A 110 24.10 12.30 -22.50
CA LEU A 110 23.59 12.06 -21.15
C LEU A 110 22.26 11.30 -21.17
N PHE A 111 21.35 11.67 -22.07
CA PHE A 111 20.07 10.99 -22.24
C PHE A 111 20.27 9.52 -22.62
N PHE A 112 21.12 9.21 -23.59
CA PHE A 112 21.40 7.82 -23.98
C PHE A 112 22.13 7.04 -22.88
N LEU A 113 23.07 7.68 -22.18
CA LEU A 113 23.81 7.03 -21.10
C LEU A 113 22.91 6.68 -19.91
N GLU A 114 22.08 7.64 -19.47
CA GLU A 114 21.01 7.40 -18.51
C GLU A 114 20.09 6.30 -19.02
N ALA A 115 19.81 6.29 -20.34
CA ALA A 115 18.89 5.34 -20.91
C ALA A 115 19.38 3.89 -20.89
N THR A 116 20.64 3.69 -21.26
CA THR A 116 21.29 2.39 -21.17
C THR A 116 21.41 1.94 -19.71
N TRP A 117 21.78 2.85 -18.80
CA TRP A 117 21.91 2.53 -17.39
C TRP A 117 20.61 2.03 -16.75
N SER A 118 19.50 2.75 -16.95
CA SER A 118 18.21 2.34 -16.38
C SER A 118 17.60 1.12 -17.07
N LEU A 119 17.96 0.84 -18.34
CA LEU A 119 17.61 -0.43 -18.98
C LEU A 119 18.34 -1.62 -18.32
N ILE A 120 19.62 -1.47 -17.98
CA ILE A 120 20.39 -2.49 -17.26
C ILE A 120 19.83 -2.74 -15.85
N MET A 121 19.34 -1.70 -15.19
CA MET A 121 18.73 -1.79 -13.84
C MET A 121 17.29 -2.32 -13.84
N LEU A 122 16.61 -2.35 -14.99
CA LEU A 122 15.20 -2.72 -15.11
C LEU A 122 14.87 -4.12 -14.55
N PRO A 123 15.68 -5.18 -14.78
CA PRO A 123 15.44 -6.49 -14.18
C PRO A 123 15.45 -6.46 -12.66
N SER A 124 16.36 -5.70 -12.04
CA SER A 124 16.46 -5.57 -10.58
C SER A 124 15.22 -4.91 -9.99
N GLU A 125 14.77 -3.81 -10.59
CA GLU A 125 13.52 -3.14 -10.19
C GLU A 125 12.31 -4.04 -10.37
N TRP A 126 12.27 -4.85 -11.42
CA TRP A 126 11.19 -5.82 -11.62
C TRP A 126 11.12 -6.87 -10.51
N ILE A 127 12.26 -7.40 -10.08
CA ILE A 127 12.33 -8.36 -8.96
C ILE A 127 11.83 -7.71 -7.68
N LYS A 128 12.25 -6.47 -7.38
CA LYS A 128 11.80 -5.73 -6.18
C LYS A 128 10.29 -5.49 -6.19
N VAL A 129 9.73 -5.09 -7.34
CA VAL A 129 8.29 -4.87 -7.51
C VAL A 129 7.51 -6.16 -7.33
N ARG A 130 7.95 -7.26 -7.96
CA ARG A 130 7.31 -8.57 -7.78
C ARG A 130 7.38 -9.04 -6.32
N ALA A 131 8.50 -8.82 -5.63
CA ALA A 131 8.63 -9.17 -4.22
C ALA A 131 7.65 -8.37 -3.34
N HIS A 132 7.47 -7.07 -3.61
CA HIS A 132 6.48 -6.25 -2.91
C HIS A 132 5.05 -6.68 -3.22
N GLN A 133 4.71 -6.92 -4.49
CA GLN A 133 3.40 -7.43 -4.88
C GLN A 133 3.09 -8.76 -4.19
N LYS A 134 4.04 -9.69 -4.14
CA LYS A 134 3.89 -10.97 -3.44
C LYS A 134 3.62 -10.78 -1.94
N LYS A 135 4.32 -9.86 -1.28
CA LYS A 135 4.06 -9.52 0.14
C LYS A 135 2.65 -8.95 0.34
N VAL A 136 2.24 -8.02 -0.51
CA VAL A 136 0.90 -7.42 -0.45
C VAL A 136 -0.20 -8.47 -0.68
N THR A 137 -0.03 -9.36 -1.66
CA THR A 137 -0.96 -10.48 -1.88
C THR A 137 -1.03 -11.39 -0.66
N LEU A 138 0.12 -11.68 -0.03
CA LEU A 138 0.17 -12.49 1.18
C LEU A 138 -0.60 -11.83 2.32
N TYR A 139 -0.48 -10.52 2.51
CA TYR A 139 -1.23 -9.78 3.53
C TYR A 139 -2.74 -9.83 3.27
N LEU A 140 -3.17 -9.54 2.04
CA LEU A 140 -4.57 -9.65 1.65
C LEU A 140 -5.13 -11.06 1.85
N ASP A 141 -4.35 -12.08 1.54
CA ASP A 141 -4.77 -13.48 1.71
C ASP A 141 -4.93 -13.85 3.20
N GLN A 142 -3.99 -13.44 4.06
CA GLN A 142 -4.11 -13.66 5.51
C GLN A 142 -5.31 -12.92 6.11
N MET A 143 -5.51 -11.65 5.75
CA MET A 143 -6.62 -10.85 6.27
C MET A 143 -7.98 -11.36 5.76
N ASN A 144 -8.07 -11.74 4.49
CA ASN A 144 -9.27 -12.35 3.92
C ASN A 144 -9.54 -13.73 4.53
N GLY A 145 -8.50 -14.51 4.85
CA GLY A 145 -8.62 -15.76 5.59
C GLY A 145 -9.24 -15.57 6.97
N LEU A 146 -8.80 -14.55 7.71
CA LEU A 146 -9.39 -14.16 9.00
C LEU A 146 -10.84 -13.70 8.85
N TYR A 147 -11.13 -12.84 7.87
CA TYR A 147 -12.50 -12.37 7.63
C TYR A 147 -13.45 -13.52 7.27
N ARG A 148 -13.00 -14.49 6.45
CA ARG A 148 -13.78 -15.67 6.11
C ARG A 148 -14.01 -16.62 7.28
N SER A 149 -13.07 -16.71 8.22
CA SER A 149 -13.29 -17.54 9.42
C SER A 149 -14.37 -16.96 10.34
N LEU A 150 -14.60 -15.64 10.28
CA LEU A 150 -15.68 -14.96 10.99
C LEU A 150 -17.04 -15.09 10.32
N ALA A 151 -17.08 -15.39 9.02
CA ALA A 151 -18.31 -15.54 8.25
C ALA A 151 -19.12 -16.82 8.55
N SER A 152 -18.66 -17.70 9.45
CA SER A 152 -19.37 -18.94 9.78
C SER A 152 -20.49 -18.72 10.78
N ASP A 153 -21.72 -19.19 10.53
CA ASP A 153 -22.87 -19.05 11.45
C ASP A 153 -22.74 -19.76 12.81
N GLY A 154 -21.68 -20.55 13.00
CA GLY A 154 -21.43 -21.29 14.25
C GLY A 154 -20.70 -20.48 15.33
N PRO A 155 -20.60 -21.03 16.56
CA PRO A 155 -19.81 -20.44 17.63
C PRO A 155 -18.31 -20.50 17.30
N ILE A 156 -17.64 -19.35 17.43
CA ILE A 156 -16.25 -19.14 17.07
C ILE A 156 -15.42 -19.08 18.35
N SER A 157 -14.28 -19.78 18.33
CA SER A 157 -13.32 -19.72 19.44
C SER A 157 -12.50 -18.44 19.36
N ALA A 158 -12.56 -17.60 20.40
CA ALA A 158 -11.72 -16.40 20.52
C ALA A 158 -10.23 -16.74 20.49
N ARG A 159 -9.86 -17.90 21.05
CA ARG A 159 -8.49 -18.40 20.99
C ARG A 159 -8.06 -18.72 19.55
N HIS A 160 -8.94 -19.33 18.76
CA HIS A 160 -8.65 -19.62 17.37
C HIS A 160 -8.44 -18.34 16.55
N ILE A 161 -9.28 -17.32 16.77
CA ILE A 161 -9.12 -16.01 16.12
C ILE A 161 -7.84 -15.32 16.59
N SER A 162 -7.55 -15.33 17.90
CA SER A 162 -6.29 -14.78 18.44
C SER A 162 -5.05 -15.46 17.85
N GLU A 163 -5.08 -16.78 17.62
CA GLU A 163 -3.99 -17.52 16.98
C GLU A 163 -3.83 -17.11 15.50
N LEU A 164 -4.93 -16.90 14.77
CA LEU A 164 -4.89 -16.41 13.38
C LEU A 164 -4.40 -14.95 13.29
N VAL A 165 -4.82 -14.10 14.23
CA VAL A 165 -4.32 -12.73 14.37
C VAL A 165 -2.83 -12.75 14.65
N ALA A 166 -2.35 -13.52 15.62
CA ALA A 166 -0.91 -13.65 15.91
C ALA A 166 -0.11 -14.13 14.70
N LYS A 167 -0.58 -15.17 14.00
CA LYS A 167 0.06 -15.70 12.80
C LYS A 167 0.14 -14.68 11.65
N SER A 168 -0.88 -13.84 11.49
CA SER A 168 -0.86 -12.78 10.48
C SER A 168 0.02 -11.59 10.90
N THR A 169 0.12 -11.31 12.20
CA THR A 169 1.08 -10.36 12.75
C THR A 169 2.53 -10.79 12.53
N ASP A 170 2.85 -12.08 12.67
CA ASP A 170 4.21 -12.60 12.39
C ASP A 170 4.65 -12.37 10.93
N VAL A 171 3.67 -12.29 10.02
CA VAL A 171 3.89 -12.01 8.60
C VAL A 171 4.00 -10.50 8.33
N GLY A 172 3.61 -9.65 9.29
CA GLY A 172 3.70 -8.20 9.24
C GLY A 172 2.37 -7.47 9.08
N VAL A 173 1.22 -8.15 9.24
CA VAL A 173 -0.09 -7.49 9.30
C VAL A 173 -0.24 -6.78 10.64
N ILE A 174 -0.72 -5.55 10.64
CA ILE A 174 -0.96 -4.78 11.86
C ILE A 174 -2.45 -4.76 12.11
N TRP A 175 -2.87 -5.30 13.25
CA TRP A 175 -4.26 -5.30 13.68
C TRP A 175 -4.52 -4.17 14.70
N PRO A 176 -5.76 -3.69 14.84
CA PRO A 176 -6.12 -2.74 15.89
C PRO A 176 -5.79 -3.27 17.28
N ALA A 177 -5.17 -2.45 18.14
CA ALA A 177 -4.85 -2.86 19.52
C ALA A 177 -6.11 -3.25 20.31
N THR A 178 -7.23 -2.59 20.05
CA THR A 178 -8.54 -2.89 20.63
C THR A 178 -9.06 -4.28 20.29
N LEU A 179 -8.69 -4.85 19.13
CA LEU A 179 -9.03 -6.22 18.77
C LEU A 179 -8.35 -7.23 19.70
N HIS A 180 -7.07 -7.02 20.02
CA HIS A 180 -6.34 -7.88 20.94
C HIS A 180 -6.96 -7.84 22.34
N VAL A 181 -7.26 -6.64 22.83
CA VAL A 181 -7.90 -6.45 24.14
C VAL A 181 -9.28 -7.11 24.19
N LEU A 182 -10.09 -6.97 23.13
CA LEU A 182 -11.40 -7.61 23.06
C LEU A 182 -11.28 -9.15 23.06
N LEU A 183 -10.36 -9.72 22.29
CA LEU A 183 -10.16 -11.17 22.24
C LEU A 183 -9.70 -11.73 23.59
N GLU A 184 -8.82 -11.01 24.30
CA GLU A 184 -8.38 -11.36 25.65
C GLU A 184 -9.55 -11.34 26.66
N ASP A 185 -10.40 -10.30 26.62
CA ASP A 185 -11.60 -10.20 27.46
C ASP A 185 -12.56 -11.38 27.20
N ILE A 186 -12.81 -11.72 25.92
CA ILE A 186 -13.69 -12.84 25.57
C ILE A 186 -13.07 -14.18 26.01
N MET A 187 -11.76 -14.35 25.86
CA MET A 187 -11.04 -15.54 26.34
C MET A 187 -11.17 -15.71 27.85
N ALA A 188 -11.10 -14.63 28.63
CA ALA A 188 -11.31 -14.65 30.07
C ALA A 188 -12.75 -15.04 30.47
N ARG A 189 -13.74 -14.75 29.61
CA ARG A 189 -15.18 -14.97 29.86
C ARG A 189 -15.73 -16.31 29.34
N GLY A 190 -14.88 -17.20 28.82
CA GLY A 190 -15.30 -18.52 28.31
C GLY A 190 -14.90 -18.81 26.87
N GLY A 191 -14.34 -17.82 26.17
CA GLY A 191 -13.57 -17.99 24.94
C GLY A 191 -14.36 -18.38 23.70
N ARG A 192 -15.70 -18.27 23.72
CA ARG A 192 -16.58 -18.52 22.57
C ARG A 192 -17.55 -17.38 22.38
N PHE A 193 -17.79 -17.00 21.12
CA PHE A 193 -18.75 -15.98 20.72
C PHE A 193 -19.36 -16.29 19.33
#